data_AF-A0A2G5KHF3-F1
#
_entry.id   AF-A0A2G5KHF3-F1
#
_cell.length_a   1.000
_cell.length_b   1.000
_cell.length_c   1.000
_cell.angle_alpha   90.00
_cell.angle_beta   90.00
_cell.angle_gamma   90.00
#
_symmetry.space_group_name_H-M   'P 1'
#
loop_
_entity.id
_entity.type
_entity.pdbx_description
1 polymer ?
#
loop_
_entity_poly.entity_id
_entity_poly.type
_entity_poly.pdbx_seq_one_letter_code
_entity_poly.pdbx_strand_id
1 'polypeptide(L)'
;MTTTTKEFDYKKFNEFKKTPLYWGRFDGGNSKHMYILSLLRQMDWVTINEHTGRSYADLERLGQWLQSEKAPISKPLMKMDKPNTSPEYNSELSVTITALENMVKKYHEKGVKS
;
A
#
# COMPACT_ATOMS: atom_id res chain seq x y z
N MET A 1 41.40 -7.84 9.35
CA MET A 1 39.98 -7.95 8.95
C MET A 1 39.35 -6.58 9.18
N THR A 2 39.15 -5.79 8.12
CA THR A 2 38.52 -4.46 8.24
C THR A 2 37.00 -4.63 8.18
N THR A 3 36.31 -4.42 9.29
CA THR A 3 34.86 -4.27 9.30
C THR A 3 34.51 -2.94 8.63
N THR A 4 34.11 -3.00 7.36
CA THR A 4 33.51 -1.85 6.67
C THR A 4 32.13 -1.63 7.29
N THR A 5 32.04 -0.77 8.29
CA THR A 5 30.78 -0.23 8.78
C THR A 5 30.14 0.52 7.62
N LYS A 6 29.13 -0.06 6.97
CA LYS A 6 28.32 0.67 5.99
C LYS A 6 27.59 1.78 6.76
N GLU A 7 28.07 3.00 6.63
CA GLU A 7 27.45 4.17 7.21
C GLU A 7 26.02 4.32 6.66
N PHE A 8 25.07 4.58 7.55
CA PHE A 8 23.67 4.72 7.16
C PHE A 8 23.46 6.07 6.47
N ASP A 9 23.10 6.04 5.19
CA ASP A 9 22.82 7.26 4.43
C ASP A 9 21.41 7.79 4.74
N TYR A 10 21.36 8.72 5.69
CA TYR A 10 20.13 9.42 6.08
C TYR A 10 19.49 10.21 4.93
N LYS A 11 20.27 10.74 3.97
CA LYS A 11 19.73 11.48 2.83
C LYS A 11 19.00 10.52 1.91
N LYS A 12 19.63 9.41 1.55
CA LYS A 12 19.02 8.36 0.72
C LYS A 12 17.75 7.80 1.37
N PHE A 13 17.76 7.60 2.70
CA PHE A 13 16.57 7.16 3.41
C PHE A 13 15.43 8.17 3.37
N ASN A 14 15.73 9.46 3.54
CA ASN A 14 14.70 10.51 3.46
C ASN A 14 14.14 10.68 2.06
N GLU A 15 14.95 10.50 1.02
CA GLU A 15 14.46 10.44 -0.36
C GLU A 15 13.59 9.20 -0.59
N PHE A 16 13.99 8.03 -0.08
CA PHE A 16 13.18 6.82 -0.17
C PHE A 16 11.79 6.99 0.47
N LYS A 17 11.66 7.72 1.59
CA LYS A 17 10.35 7.98 2.23
C LYS A 17 9.35 8.71 1.34
N LYS A 18 9.83 9.46 0.34
CA LYS A 18 8.97 10.18 -0.62
C LYS A 18 8.49 9.28 -1.75
N THR A 19 9.10 8.10 -1.92
CA THR A 19 8.77 7.20 -3.03
C THR A 19 7.42 6.51 -2.81
N PRO A 20 6.68 6.22 -3.90
CA PRO A 20 5.46 5.43 -3.81
C PRO A 20 5.69 4.06 -3.16
N LEU A 21 6.82 3.43 -3.46
CA LEU A 21 7.17 2.13 -2.87
C LEU A 21 7.21 2.17 -1.34
N TYR A 22 7.71 3.26 -0.73
CA TYR A 22 7.66 3.43 0.72
C TYR A 22 6.22 3.59 1.23
N TRP A 23 5.38 4.32 0.50
CA TRP A 23 4.00 4.58 0.86
C TRP A 23 3.13 3.32 0.81
N GLY A 24 3.37 2.44 -0.15
CA GLY A 24 2.71 1.14 -0.28
C GLY A 24 3.27 0.02 0.61
N ARG A 25 4.29 0.30 1.43
CA ARG A 25 4.83 -0.72 2.36
C ARG A 25 3.74 -1.18 3.31
N PHE A 26 3.72 -2.48 3.56
CA PHE A 26 2.73 -3.12 4.39
C PHE A 26 3.40 -3.98 5.47
N ASP A 27 2.58 -4.42 6.42
CA ASP A 27 2.95 -5.38 7.45
C ASP A 27 2.17 -6.67 7.20
N GLY A 28 2.88 -7.78 6.98
CA GLY A 28 2.29 -9.09 6.74
C GLY A 28 1.61 -9.71 7.97
N GLY A 29 1.92 -9.22 9.18
CA GLY A 29 1.21 -9.59 10.40
C GLY A 29 -0.13 -8.88 10.58
N ASN A 30 -0.39 -7.79 9.83
CA ASN A 30 -1.61 -7.02 9.94
C ASN A 30 -2.67 -7.51 8.94
N SER A 31 -3.77 -8.05 9.45
CA SER A 31 -4.86 -8.61 8.65
C SER A 31 -5.52 -7.58 7.71
N LYS A 32 -5.61 -6.31 8.13
CA LYS A 32 -6.16 -5.21 7.29
C LYS A 32 -5.25 -4.91 6.11
N HIS A 33 -3.94 -4.92 6.33
CA HIS A 33 -2.97 -4.77 5.25
C HIS A 33 -3.07 -5.92 4.25
N MET A 34 -3.14 -7.16 4.75
CA MET A 34 -3.32 -8.33 3.89
C MET A 34 -4.62 -8.27 3.08
N TYR A 35 -5.69 -7.75 3.68
CA TYR A 35 -6.95 -7.53 2.97
C TYR A 35 -6.82 -6.48 1.87
N ILE A 36 -6.13 -5.36 2.12
CA ILE A 36 -5.81 -4.36 1.09
C ILE A 36 -5.08 -5.01 -0.09
N LEU A 37 -4.07 -5.85 0.16
CA LEU A 37 -3.37 -6.55 -0.92
C LEU A 37 -4.30 -7.47 -1.72
N SER A 38 -5.26 -8.13 -1.06
CA SER A 38 -6.28 -8.92 -1.75
C SER A 38 -7.14 -8.06 -2.68
N LEU A 39 -7.57 -6.88 -2.23
CA LEU A 39 -8.36 -5.94 -3.06
C LEU A 39 -7.58 -5.46 -4.29
N LEU A 40 -6.28 -5.21 -4.14
CA LEU A 40 -5.42 -4.86 -5.28
C LEU A 40 -5.40 -5.96 -6.34
N ARG A 41 -5.27 -7.22 -5.91
CA ARG A 41 -5.29 -8.37 -6.83
C ARG A 41 -6.64 -8.51 -7.55
N GLN A 42 -7.75 -8.21 -6.88
CA GLN A 42 -9.09 -8.26 -7.48
C GLN A 42 -9.27 -7.20 -8.60
N MET A 43 -8.56 -6.09 -8.52
CA MET A 43 -8.52 -5.05 -9.56
C MET A 43 -7.40 -5.23 -10.58
N ASP A 44 -6.72 -6.38 -10.57
CA ASP A 44 -5.55 -6.67 -11.41
C ASP A 44 -4.40 -5.65 -11.23
N TRP A 45 -4.28 -5.07 -10.03
CA TRP A 45 -3.10 -4.29 -9.64
C TRP A 45 -2.04 -5.25 -9.12
N VAL A 46 -1.46 -5.99 -10.05
CA VAL A 46 -0.43 -6.99 -9.79
C VAL A 46 0.81 -6.70 -10.63
N THR A 47 1.96 -7.12 -10.11
CA THR A 47 3.24 -7.14 -10.80
C THR A 47 3.85 -8.53 -10.70
N ILE A 48 4.73 -8.87 -11.63
CA ILE A 48 5.32 -10.21 -11.76
C ILE A 48 6.75 -10.17 -11.26
N ASN A 49 7.10 -11.11 -10.39
CA ASN A 49 8.50 -11.29 -10.00
C ASN A 49 9.23 -11.97 -11.16
N GLU A 50 10.15 -11.26 -11.81
CA GLU A 50 10.89 -11.79 -12.96
C GLU A 50 11.71 -13.05 -12.64
N HIS A 51 12.15 -13.22 -11.39
CA HIS A 51 12.96 -14.36 -10.97
C HIS A 51 12.11 -15.59 -10.64
N THR A 52 10.94 -15.40 -10.02
CA THR A 52 10.10 -16.52 -9.57
C THR A 52 8.87 -16.76 -10.44
N GLY A 53 8.56 -15.87 -11.37
CA GLY A 53 7.34 -15.89 -12.20
C GLY A 53 6.03 -15.72 -11.43
N ARG A 54 6.08 -15.34 -10.15
CA ARG A 54 4.88 -15.22 -9.30
C ARG A 54 4.30 -13.82 -9.38
N SER A 55 2.98 -13.71 -9.49
CA SER A 55 2.29 -12.43 -9.37
C SER A 55 2.10 -12.03 -7.91
N TYR A 56 2.35 -10.77 -7.61
CA TYR A 56 2.12 -10.17 -6.31
C TYR A 56 1.45 -8.81 -6.47
N ALA A 57 0.80 -8.32 -5.40
CA ALA A 57 0.13 -7.04 -5.42
C ALA A 57 1.14 -5.89 -5.70
N ASP A 58 0.76 -4.97 -6.59
CA ASP A 58 1.60 -3.84 -6.97
C ASP A 58 1.58 -2.75 -5.90
N LEU A 59 2.59 -2.79 -5.04
CA LEU A 59 2.76 -1.83 -3.95
C LEU A 59 3.16 -0.45 -4.43
N GLU A 60 3.84 -0.35 -5.57
CA GLU A 60 4.25 0.95 -6.10
C GLU A 60 3.02 1.69 -6.61
N ARG A 61 2.15 0.99 -7.34
CA ARG A 61 0.87 1.54 -7.80
C ARG A 61 -0.07 1.89 -6.63
N LEU A 62 -0.12 1.06 -5.59
CA LEU A 62 -0.81 1.41 -4.35
C LEU A 62 -0.26 2.71 -3.76
N GLY A 63 1.07 2.81 -3.65
CA GLY A 63 1.74 4.00 -3.12
C GLY A 63 1.42 5.26 -3.92
N GLN A 64 1.41 5.17 -5.26
CA GLN A 64 1.06 6.29 -6.13
C GLN A 64 -0.38 6.72 -5.90
N TRP A 65 -1.30 5.76 -5.75
CA TRP A 65 -2.69 6.05 -5.43
C TRP A 65 -2.81 6.75 -4.06
N LEU A 66 -2.12 6.26 -3.03
CA LEU A 66 -2.09 6.87 -1.69
C LEU A 66 -1.52 8.29 -1.69
N GLN A 67 -0.57 8.59 -2.58
CA GLN A 67 -0.02 9.93 -2.76
C GLN A 67 -0.94 10.86 -3.56
N SER A 68 -1.91 10.31 -4.29
CA SER A 68 -2.82 11.09 -5.13
C SER A 68 -4.03 11.62 -4.36
N GLU A 69 -4.69 12.63 -4.93
CA GLU A 69 -5.96 13.17 -4.43
C GLU A 69 -7.14 12.17 -4.48
N LYS A 70 -6.95 11.03 -5.15
CA LYS A 70 -7.97 9.97 -5.24
C LYS A 70 -8.05 9.13 -3.97
N ALA A 71 -6.98 9.10 -3.17
CA ALA A 71 -7.00 8.40 -1.90
C ALA A 71 -7.68 9.27 -0.84
N PRO A 72 -8.61 8.70 -0.03
CA PRO A 72 -9.26 9.47 1.02
C PRO A 72 -8.30 9.87 2.14
N ILE A 73 -7.24 9.08 2.34
CA ILE A 73 -6.19 9.33 3.34
C ILE A 73 -4.84 9.39 2.63
N SER A 74 -4.23 10.58 2.59
CA SER A 74 -2.90 10.78 2.00
C SER A 74 -1.79 10.54 3.03
N LYS A 75 -1.57 9.26 3.37
CA LYS A 75 -0.51 8.83 4.29
C LYS A 75 0.12 7.51 3.81
N PRO A 76 1.36 7.20 4.21
CA PRO A 76 1.92 5.86 4.04
C PRO A 76 1.08 4.82 4.78
N LEU A 77 0.87 3.64 4.17
CA LEU A 77 0.01 2.59 4.72
C LEU A 77 0.45 2.17 6.14
N MET A 78 1.75 1.96 6.37
CA MET A 78 2.31 1.65 7.70
C MET A 78 2.09 2.75 8.77
N LYS A 79 1.63 3.95 8.40
CA LYS A 79 1.36 5.04 9.34
C LYS A 79 -0.14 5.17 9.67
N MET A 80 -1.01 4.47 8.95
CA MET A 80 -2.46 4.48 9.16
C MET A 80 -2.93 3.54 10.28
N ASP A 81 -2.08 2.62 10.72
CA ASP A 81 -2.37 1.63 11.76
C ASP A 81 -2.20 2.17 13.19
N LYS A 82 -1.71 3.41 13.34
CA LYS A 82 -1.57 3.99 14.67
C LYS A 82 -2.96 4.11 15.30
N PRO A 83 -3.20 3.56 16.51
CA PRO A 83 -4.43 3.81 17.23
C PRO A 83 -4.48 5.31 17.51
N ASN A 84 -5.27 6.03 16.73
CA ASN A 84 -5.66 7.37 17.09
C ASN A 84 -6.32 7.24 18.47
N THR A 85 -5.93 8.12 19.38
CA THR A 85 -6.23 8.18 20.83
C THR A 85 -7.73 8.27 21.20
N SER A 86 -8.63 7.77 20.35
CA SER A 86 -10.07 7.91 20.44
C SER A 86 -10.73 6.60 19.98
N PRO A 87 -11.34 5.83 20.90
CA PRO A 87 -12.03 4.57 20.63
C PRO A 87 -13.16 4.66 19.59
N GLU A 88 -13.70 5.86 19.36
CA GLU A 88 -14.84 6.11 18.47
C GLU A 88 -14.49 6.35 16.99
N TYR A 89 -13.22 6.39 16.59
CA TYR A 89 -12.86 6.68 15.20
C TYR A 89 -12.54 5.41 14.39
N ASN A 90 -13.25 5.23 13.27
CA ASN A 90 -12.87 4.24 12.26
C ASN A 90 -11.40 4.42 11.90
N SER A 91 -10.58 3.37 12.03
CA SER A 91 -9.15 3.46 11.71
C SER A 91 -8.94 4.00 10.29
N GLU A 92 -7.89 4.79 10.06
CA GLU A 92 -7.57 5.34 8.72
C GLU A 92 -7.44 4.22 7.66
N LEU A 93 -7.03 3.03 8.10
CA LEU A 93 -7.06 1.80 7.32
C LEU A 93 -8.47 1.39 6.88
N SER A 94 -9.47 1.49 7.75
CA SER A 94 -10.86 1.16 7.41
C SER A 94 -11.39 2.07 6.29
N VAL A 95 -11.11 3.37 6.37
CA VAL A 95 -11.50 4.34 5.32
C VAL A 95 -10.83 4.00 3.99
N THR A 96 -9.55 3.65 4.03
CA THR A 96 -8.78 3.23 2.86
C THR A 96 -9.34 1.95 2.26
N ILE A 97 -9.66 0.96 3.09
CA ILE A 97 -10.29 -0.30 2.69
C ILE A 97 -11.62 -0.03 1.97
N THR A 98 -12.51 0.76 2.57
CA THR A 98 -13.82 1.08 1.97
C THR A 98 -13.67 1.77 0.62
N ALA A 99 -12.69 2.65 0.45
CA ALA A 99 -12.42 3.27 -0.85
C ALA A 99 -11.96 2.25 -1.89
N LEU A 100 -11.06 1.33 -1.53
CA LEU A 100 -10.58 0.26 -2.42
C LEU A 100 -11.69 -0.74 -2.77
N GLU A 101 -12.54 -1.12 -1.82
CA GLU A 101 -13.72 -1.98 -2.06
C GLU A 101 -14.67 -1.35 -3.09
N ASN A 102 -14.91 -0.04 -2.98
CA ASN A 102 -15.71 0.69 -3.97
C ASN A 102 -15.04 0.73 -5.34
N MET A 103 -13.70 0.81 -5.40
CA MET A 103 -12.95 0.72 -6.66
C MET A 103 -13.05 -0.67 -7.29
N VAL A 104 -12.92 -1.74 -6.49
CA VAL A 104 -13.12 -3.13 -6.92
C VAL A 104 -14.50 -3.33 -7.52
N LYS A 105 -15.55 -2.87 -6.81
CA LYS A 105 -16.92 -2.96 -7.29
C LYS A 105 -17.08 -2.30 -8.67
N LYS A 106 -16.59 -1.07 -8.82
CA LYS A 106 -16.61 -0.34 -10.11
C LYS A 106 -15.80 -1.02 -11.20
N TYR A 107 -14.69 -1.66 -10.86
CA TYR A 107 -13.86 -2.40 -11.80
C TYR A 107 -14.62 -3.59 -12.38
N HIS A 108 -15.29 -4.38 -11.54
CA HIS A 108 -16.11 -5.51 -11.98
C HIS A 108 -17.37 -5.07 -12.75
N GLU A 109 -18.03 -3.99 -12.33
CA GLU A 109 -19.19 -3.44 -13.07
C GLU A 109 -18.84 -3.02 -14.50
N LYS A 110 -17.62 -2.55 -14.75
CA LYS A 110 -17.14 -2.23 -16.10
C LYS A 110 -16.83 -3.47 -16.93
N GLY A 111 -16.26 -4.50 -16.31
CA GLY A 111 -15.95 -5.77 -16.98
C GLY A 111 -17.19 -6.55 -17.44
N VAL A 112 -18.33 -6.41 -16.75
CA VAL A 112 -19.60 -7.07 -17.10
C VAL A 112 -20.36 -6.38 -18.23
N LYS A 113 -20.04 -5.11 -18.53
CA LYS A 113 -20.72 -4.30 -19.57
C LYS A 113 -19.98 -4.24 -20.90
N SER A 114 -18.93 -5.05 -21.09
CA SER A 114 -18.09 -5.08 -22.30
C SER A 114 -18.38 -6.30 -23.15
#